data_AF-A0A844IH15-F1
#
_entry.id   AF-A0A844IH15-F1
#
_cell.length_a   1.000
_cell.length_b   1.000
_cell.length_c   1.000
_cell.angle_alpha   90.00
_cell.angle_beta   90.00
_cell.angle_gamma   90.00
#
_symmetry.space_group_name_H-M   'P 1'
#
loop_
_entity.id
_entity.type
_entity.pdbx_description
1 polymer ?
#
loop_
_entity_poly.entity_id
_entity_poly.type
_entity_poly.pdbx_seq_one_letter_code
_entity_poly.pdbx_strand_id
1 'polypeptide(L)'
;MINLLELYIKLVGLILVGFILRRKLPNNTSTYVGQFLYWVGVPISIIGFLLQTDLSGQIWIAPIIAHLAIFLGALLAWLRIKAQAHFIDSVPPATTQGSLILAAMVGNTGNLGFPITLAMVGKEYFAWALFYDMLGSLFGAYGLGVFLAAKFGNNTQNQMQIAKVILINPALWSFGFGLLLHQVTLPSP
;
A
#
# COMPACT_ATOMS: atom_id res chain seq x y z
N MET A 1 20.59 -2.36 15.67
CA MET A 1 20.13 -2.19 14.27
C MET A 1 20.53 -3.43 13.50
N ILE A 2 19.60 -4.04 12.78
CA ILE A 2 19.86 -5.22 11.94
C ILE A 2 20.54 -4.74 10.65
N ASN A 3 21.57 -5.42 10.15
CA ASN A 3 22.17 -5.06 8.85
C ASN A 3 21.22 -5.48 7.72
N LEU A 4 21.24 -4.76 6.59
CA LEU A 4 20.43 -4.98 5.40
C LEU A 4 20.39 -6.46 4.97
N LEU A 5 21.55 -7.12 4.97
CA LEU A 5 21.63 -8.54 4.58
C LEU A 5 20.76 -9.43 5.49
N GLU A 6 20.84 -9.24 6.80
CA GLU A 6 20.05 -10.02 7.76
C GLU A 6 18.55 -9.72 7.64
N LEU A 7 18.19 -8.46 7.37
CA LEU A 7 16.80 -8.08 7.09
C LEU A 7 16.26 -8.78 5.85
N TYR A 8 16.99 -8.75 4.74
CA TYR A 8 16.59 -9.42 3.51
C TYR A 8 16.52 -10.93 3.67
N ILE A 9 17.48 -11.55 4.38
CA ILE A 9 17.43 -12.98 4.70
C ILE A 9 16.16 -13.32 5.48
N LYS A 10 15.81 -12.53 6.50
CA LYS A 10 14.58 -12.73 7.29
C LYS A 10 13.33 -12.58 6.44
N LEU A 11 13.23 -11.52 5.63
CA LEU A 11 12.08 -11.27 4.77
C LEU A 11 11.91 -12.35 3.71
N VAL A 12 12.96 -12.64 2.95
CA VAL A 12 12.95 -13.69 1.92
C VAL A 12 12.70 -15.06 2.56
N GLY A 13 13.32 -15.35 3.70
CA GLY A 13 13.10 -16.57 4.45
C GLY A 13 11.64 -16.76 4.86
N LEU A 14 11.00 -15.73 5.41
CA LEU A 14 9.57 -15.76 5.76
C LEU A 14 8.67 -15.95 4.54
N ILE A 15 8.98 -15.29 3.42
CA ILE A 15 8.24 -15.46 2.17
C ILE A 15 8.37 -16.91 1.67
N LEU A 16 9.57 -17.50 1.72
CA LEU A 16 9.80 -18.90 1.33
C LEU A 16 9.06 -19.87 2.24
N VAL A 17 9.06 -19.64 3.55
CA VAL A 17 8.28 -20.45 4.51
C VAL A 17 6.80 -20.37 4.17
N GLY A 18 6.26 -19.17 3.95
CA GLY A 18 4.87 -18.99 3.51
C GLY A 18 4.55 -19.71 2.20
N PHE A 19 5.46 -19.66 1.23
CA PHE A 19 5.34 -20.36 -0.05
C PHE A 19 5.33 -21.89 0.11
N ILE A 20 6.18 -22.44 0.98
CA ILE A 20 6.20 -23.88 1.28
C ILE A 20 4.94 -24.29 2.04
N LEU A 21 4.52 -23.51 3.04
CA LEU A 21 3.32 -23.77 3.83
C LEU A 21 2.07 -23.75 2.95
N ARG A 22 1.99 -22.83 1.98
CA ARG A 22 0.88 -22.80 1.01
C ARG A 22 0.70 -24.13 0.28
N ARG A 23 1.77 -24.88 0.02
CA ARG A 23 1.67 -26.21 -0.64
C ARG A 23 1.04 -27.29 0.24
N LYS A 24 1.03 -27.10 1.57
CA LYS A 24 0.46 -28.04 2.54
C LYS A 24 -0.91 -27.59 3.07
N LEU A 25 -1.26 -26.32 2.87
CA LEU A 25 -2.50 -25.73 3.35
C LEU A 25 -3.59 -25.78 2.27
N PRO A 26 -4.87 -25.76 2.66
CA PRO A 26 -5.98 -25.62 1.73
C PRO A 26 -5.82 -24.39 0.82
N ASN A 27 -6.29 -24.49 -0.43
CA ASN A 27 -6.20 -23.41 -1.41
C ASN A 27 -6.80 -22.08 -0.93
N ASN A 28 -7.80 -22.11 -0.04
CA ASN A 28 -8.48 -20.93 0.45
C ASN A 28 -7.76 -20.26 1.64
N THR A 29 -6.78 -20.90 2.27
CA THR A 29 -6.12 -20.36 3.46
C THR A 29 -5.45 -19.01 3.20
N SER A 30 -4.78 -18.84 2.06
CA SER A 30 -4.16 -17.57 1.69
C SER A 30 -5.19 -16.45 1.54
N THR A 31 -6.37 -16.77 1.02
CA THR A 31 -7.46 -15.80 0.86
C THR A 31 -8.01 -15.37 2.21
N TYR A 32 -8.27 -16.32 3.12
CA TYR A 32 -8.78 -15.99 4.45
C TYR A 32 -7.77 -15.22 5.30
N VAL A 33 -6.49 -15.59 5.23
CA VAL A 33 -5.42 -14.83 5.92
C VAL A 33 -5.34 -13.41 5.36
N GLY A 34 -5.37 -13.24 4.05
CA GLY A 34 -5.38 -11.91 3.42
C GLY A 34 -6.61 -11.08 3.83
N GLN A 35 -7.81 -11.68 3.84
CA GLN A 35 -9.03 -11.03 4.29
C GLN A 35 -8.96 -10.63 5.77
N PHE A 36 -8.46 -11.52 6.64
CA PHE A 36 -8.27 -11.22 8.05
C PHE A 36 -7.29 -10.07 8.27
N LEU A 37 -6.14 -10.10 7.60
CA LEU A 37 -5.16 -9.01 7.67
C LEU A 37 -5.76 -7.69 7.17
N TYR A 38 -6.50 -7.73 6.07
CA TYR A 38 -7.12 -6.54 5.47
C TYR A 38 -8.25 -5.96 6.33
N TRP A 39 -9.15 -6.79 6.86
CA TRP A 39 -10.34 -6.34 7.61
C TRP A 39 -10.10 -6.10 9.09
N VAL A 40 -9.11 -6.76 9.69
CA VAL A 40 -8.84 -6.71 11.13
C VAL A 40 -7.45 -6.14 11.41
N GLY A 41 -6.42 -6.72 10.78
CA GLY A 41 -5.03 -6.34 11.01
C GLY A 41 -4.75 -4.87 10.66
N VAL A 42 -5.18 -4.44 9.48
CA VAL A 42 -4.98 -3.08 8.97
C VAL A 42 -5.68 -2.03 9.86
N PRO A 43 -6.99 -2.15 10.16
CA PRO A 43 -7.65 -1.19 11.07
C PRO A 43 -7.02 -1.08 12.45
N ILE A 44 -6.71 -2.22 13.09
CA ILE A 44 -6.10 -2.23 14.43
C ILE A 44 -4.73 -1.56 14.40
N SER A 45 -3.93 -1.85 13.38
CA SER A 45 -2.61 -1.24 13.21
C SER A 45 -2.76 0.27 13.08
N ILE A 46 -3.61 0.72 12.16
CA ILE A 46 -3.86 2.14 11.90
C ILE A 46 -4.26 2.90 13.16
N ILE A 47 -5.29 2.41 13.87
CA ILE A 47 -5.80 3.07 15.07
C ILE A 47 -4.74 3.04 16.17
N GLY A 48 -4.14 1.87 16.42
CA GLY A 48 -3.14 1.69 17.47
C GLY A 48 -1.91 2.59 17.28
N PHE A 49 -1.47 2.79 16.04
CA PHE A 49 -0.36 3.68 15.75
C PHE A 49 -0.76 5.15 15.80
N LEU A 50 -1.91 5.55 15.24
CA LEU A 50 -2.38 6.93 15.31
C LEU A 50 -2.48 7.41 16.76
N LEU A 51 -3.02 6.58 17.66
CA LEU A 51 -3.12 6.88 19.09
C LEU A 51 -1.78 7.17 19.77
N GLN A 52 -0.69 6.57 19.29
CA GLN A 52 0.66 6.71 19.87
C GLN A 52 1.53 7.72 19.11
N THR A 53 1.02 8.31 18.03
CA THR A 53 1.81 9.18 17.16
C THR A 53 1.70 10.63 17.62
N ASP A 54 2.85 11.28 17.75
CA ASP A 54 2.91 12.73 17.86
C ASP A 54 2.74 13.35 16.46
N LEU A 55 1.63 14.06 16.25
CA LEU A 55 1.26 14.66 14.96
C LEU A 55 2.00 15.98 14.71
N SER A 56 3.33 15.92 14.82
CA SER A 56 4.23 17.01 14.45
C SER A 56 4.06 17.39 12.98
N GLY A 57 4.15 18.69 12.68
CA GLY A 57 4.02 19.24 11.32
C GLY A 57 4.97 18.63 10.29
N GLN A 58 6.13 18.11 10.72
CA GLN A 58 7.15 17.59 9.81
C GLN A 58 6.74 16.25 9.17
N ILE A 59 5.91 15.44 9.83
CA ILE A 59 5.48 14.12 9.35
C ILE A 59 4.61 14.22 8.08
N TRP A 60 3.99 15.38 7.83
CA TRP A 60 3.23 15.67 6.60
C TRP A 60 4.07 15.68 5.32
N ILE A 61 5.40 15.63 5.43
CA ILE A 61 6.28 15.43 4.28
C ILE A 61 6.14 14.00 3.73
N ALA A 62 5.87 13.00 4.59
CA ALA A 62 5.81 11.60 4.17
C ALA A 62 4.74 11.32 3.08
N PRO A 63 3.49 11.80 3.21
CA PRO A 63 2.48 11.69 2.17
C PRO A 63 2.87 12.40 0.87
N ILE A 64 3.54 13.55 0.94
CA ILE A 64 3.98 14.28 -0.27
C ILE A 64 4.99 13.43 -1.05
N ILE A 65 5.98 12.86 -0.36
CA ILE A 65 6.97 11.96 -0.97
C ILE A 65 6.28 10.73 -1.56
N ALA A 66 5.27 10.18 -0.89
CA ALA A 66 4.52 9.04 -1.39
C ALA A 66 3.81 9.34 -2.73
N HIS A 67 3.10 10.47 -2.82
CA HIS A 67 2.47 10.87 -4.07
C HIS A 67 3.50 11.12 -5.17
N LEU A 68 4.61 11.79 -4.85
CA LEU A 68 5.69 12.00 -5.81
C LEU A 68 6.25 10.67 -6.35
N ALA A 69 6.46 9.68 -5.48
CA ALA A 69 6.92 8.35 -5.88
C ALA A 69 5.90 7.62 -6.77
N ILE A 70 4.61 7.68 -6.42
CA ILE A 70 3.51 7.10 -7.22
C ILE A 70 3.46 7.76 -8.61
N PHE A 71 3.45 9.09 -8.67
CA PHE A 71 3.41 9.82 -9.93
C PHE A 71 4.65 9.57 -10.77
N LEU A 72 5.83 9.52 -10.15
CA LEU A 72 7.07 9.20 -10.84
C LEU A 72 7.03 7.79 -11.42
N GLY A 73 6.59 6.78 -10.66
CA GLY A 73 6.42 5.41 -11.14
C GLY A 73 5.45 5.31 -12.32
N ALA A 74 4.29 5.97 -12.20
CA ALA A 74 3.30 6.03 -13.28
C ALA A 74 3.85 6.75 -14.53
N LEU A 75 4.58 7.86 -14.34
CA LEU A 75 5.21 8.62 -15.42
C LEU A 75 6.26 7.80 -16.16
N LEU A 76 7.15 7.12 -15.43
CA LEU A 76 8.19 6.28 -16.02
C LEU A 76 7.59 5.11 -16.81
N ALA A 77 6.55 4.46 -16.27
CA ALA A 77 5.82 3.41 -16.98
C ALA A 77 5.17 3.95 -18.26
N TRP A 78 4.52 5.12 -18.19
CA TRP A 78 3.91 5.76 -19.34
C TRP A 78 4.93 6.16 -20.42
N LEU A 79 6.07 6.74 -20.01
CA LEU A 79 7.17 7.07 -20.92
C LEU A 79 7.71 5.82 -21.62
N ARG A 80 7.83 4.70 -20.90
CA ARG A 80 8.25 3.43 -21.50
C ARG A 80 7.25 2.94 -22.55
N ILE A 81 5.95 3.02 -22.28
CA ILE A 81 4.90 2.65 -23.25
C ILE A 81 4.98 3.54 -24.50
N LYS A 82 5.15 4.86 -24.32
CA LYS A 82 5.29 5.81 -25.42
C LYS A 82 6.55 5.59 -26.24
N ALA A 83 7.68 5.35 -25.59
CA ALA A 83 8.93 5.02 -26.26
C ALA A 83 8.80 3.73 -27.09
N GLN A 84 8.20 2.68 -26.52
CA GLN A 84 7.95 1.44 -27.26
C GLN A 84 7.06 1.65 -28.50
N ALA A 85 5.98 2.41 -28.35
CA ALA A 85 5.09 2.74 -29.47
C ALA A 85 5.80 3.55 -30.57
N HIS A 86 6.74 4.42 -30.19
CA HIS A 86 7.46 5.28 -31.13
C HIS A 86 8.63 4.57 -31.83
N PHE A 87 9.36 3.69 -31.13
CA PHE A 87 10.57 3.05 -31.66
C PHE A 87 10.32 1.66 -32.28
N ILE A 88 9.23 0.99 -31.91
CA ILE A 88 8.96 -0.41 -32.30
C ILE A 88 7.63 -0.51 -33.07
N ASP A 89 6.95 0.60 -33.33
CA ASP A 89 5.62 0.67 -33.98
C ASP A 89 4.60 -0.35 -33.42
N SER A 90 4.76 -0.71 -32.14
CA SER A 90 3.92 -1.68 -31.45
C SER A 90 3.39 -1.06 -30.17
N VAL A 91 2.06 -0.97 -30.08
CA VAL A 91 1.37 -0.49 -28.88
C VAL A 91 0.95 -1.71 -28.07
N PRO A 92 1.43 -1.85 -26.81
CA PRO A 92 0.97 -2.93 -25.95
C PRO A 92 -0.55 -2.88 -25.75
N PRO A 93 -1.23 -4.03 -25.57
CA PRO A 93 -2.65 -4.04 -25.23
C PRO A 93 -2.96 -3.18 -24.01
N ALA A 94 -4.16 -2.60 -23.95
CA ALA A 94 -4.58 -1.71 -22.85
C ALA A 94 -4.40 -2.36 -21.47
N THR A 95 -4.72 -3.64 -21.34
CA THR A 95 -4.55 -4.41 -20.09
C THR A 95 -3.08 -4.50 -19.65
N THR A 96 -2.16 -4.68 -20.60
CA THR A 96 -0.71 -4.69 -20.35
C THR A 96 -0.22 -3.32 -19.93
N GLN A 97 -0.69 -2.26 -20.59
CA GLN A 97 -0.36 -0.88 -20.22
C GLN A 97 -0.81 -0.55 -18.80
N GLY A 98 -2.07 -0.88 -18.47
CA GLY A 98 -2.62 -0.69 -17.13
C GLY A 98 -1.82 -1.46 -16.08
N SER A 99 -1.53 -2.75 -16.33
CA SER A 99 -0.75 -3.57 -15.41
C SER A 99 0.66 -3.01 -15.15
N LEU A 100 1.33 -2.51 -16.20
CA LEU A 100 2.66 -1.90 -16.06
C LEU A 100 2.62 -0.62 -15.23
N ILE A 101 1.66 0.28 -15.50
CA ILE A 101 1.52 1.54 -14.76
C ILE A 101 1.21 1.25 -13.28
N LEU A 102 0.27 0.35 -13.02
CA LEU A 102 -0.11 -0.04 -11.66
C LEU A 102 1.07 -0.65 -10.90
N ALA A 103 1.81 -1.57 -11.53
CA ALA A 103 2.96 -2.23 -10.90
C ALA A 103 4.12 -1.26 -10.64
N ALA A 104 4.31 -0.24 -11.48
CA ALA A 104 5.36 0.75 -11.31
C ALA A 104 5.02 1.80 -10.24
N MET A 105 3.74 2.14 -10.08
CA MET A 105 3.30 3.21 -9.18
C MET A 105 2.96 2.73 -7.76
N VAL A 106 2.46 1.50 -7.61
CA VAL A 106 1.99 0.97 -6.32
C VAL A 106 3.05 0.07 -5.69
N GLY A 107 3.70 0.56 -4.63
CA GLY A 107 4.65 -0.21 -3.82
C GLY A 107 3.99 -1.02 -2.71
N ASN A 108 4.70 -2.01 -2.16
CA ASN A 108 4.25 -2.77 -0.98
C ASN A 108 4.69 -2.06 0.33
N THR A 109 4.18 -0.86 0.52
CA THR A 109 4.58 0.07 1.59
C THR A 109 4.04 -0.31 2.96
N GLY A 110 2.85 -0.92 3.02
CA GLY A 110 2.30 -1.46 4.26
C GLY A 110 2.95 -2.79 4.68
N ASN A 111 2.89 -3.84 3.85
CA ASN A 111 3.32 -5.17 4.32
C ASN A 111 4.84 -5.32 4.40
N LEU A 112 5.60 -4.70 3.49
CA LEU A 112 7.07 -4.75 3.54
C LEU A 112 7.66 -3.47 4.12
N GLY A 113 7.12 -2.29 3.80
CA GLY A 113 7.66 -1.03 4.31
C GLY A 113 7.63 -0.95 5.83
N PHE A 114 6.54 -1.35 6.49
CA PHE A 114 6.45 -1.33 7.96
C PHE A 114 7.53 -2.16 8.68
N PRO A 115 7.68 -3.47 8.43
CA PRO A 115 8.73 -4.25 9.09
C PRO A 115 10.14 -3.77 8.73
N ILE A 116 10.37 -3.27 7.51
CA ILE A 116 11.66 -2.68 7.11
C ILE A 116 11.94 -1.42 7.94
N THR A 117 11.00 -0.49 8.03
CA THR A 117 11.15 0.74 8.83
C THR A 117 11.40 0.43 10.30
N LEU A 118 10.63 -0.50 10.89
CA LEU A 118 10.82 -0.92 12.27
C LEU A 118 12.21 -1.53 12.51
N ALA A 119 12.69 -2.36 11.58
CA ALA A 119 13.97 -3.05 11.73
C ALA A 119 15.19 -2.14 11.49
N MET A 120 15.07 -1.19 10.56
CA MET A 120 16.19 -0.34 10.13
C MET A 120 16.25 1.01 10.84
N VAL A 121 15.12 1.68 10.98
CA VAL A 121 15.05 3.07 11.44
C VAL A 121 14.43 3.17 12.84
N GLY A 122 13.71 2.12 13.27
CA GLY A 122 13.16 2.02 14.62
C GLY A 122 11.72 2.55 14.74
N LYS A 123 11.16 2.40 15.94
CA LYS A 123 9.75 2.74 16.22
C LYS A 123 9.45 4.24 16.13
N GLU A 124 10.43 5.08 16.43
CA GLU A 124 10.31 6.54 16.41
C GLU A 124 9.93 7.07 15.02
N TYR A 125 10.47 6.46 13.96
CA TYR A 125 10.17 6.82 12.57
C TYR A 125 9.03 6.02 11.96
N PHE A 126 8.41 5.13 12.74
CA PHE A 126 7.33 4.30 12.23
C PHE A 126 6.11 5.13 11.84
N ALA A 127 5.85 6.22 12.56
CA ALA A 127 4.83 7.21 12.21
C ALA A 127 4.99 7.74 10.78
N TRP A 128 6.22 7.95 10.31
CA TRP A 128 6.48 8.39 8.94
C TRP A 128 6.07 7.35 7.91
N ALA A 129 6.42 6.08 8.14
CA ALA A 129 6.02 4.99 7.27
C ALA A 129 4.50 4.80 7.26
N LEU A 130 3.86 4.91 8.43
CA LEU A 130 2.41 4.89 8.53
C LEU A 130 1.78 6.02 7.71
N PHE A 131 2.21 7.26 7.90
CA PHE A 131 1.67 8.41 7.16
C PHE A 131 1.91 8.30 5.65
N TYR A 132 3.09 7.83 5.23
CA TYR A 132 3.39 7.53 3.84
C TYR A 132 2.40 6.53 3.24
N ASP A 133 2.15 5.42 3.94
CA ASP A 133 1.26 4.38 3.47
C ASP A 133 -0.21 4.83 3.49
N MET A 134 -0.64 5.43 4.59
CA MET A 134 -2.02 5.80 4.86
C MET A 134 -2.55 6.97 4.06
N LEU A 135 -1.75 8.03 3.92
CA LEU A 135 -2.17 9.24 3.20
C LEU A 135 -1.61 9.30 1.78
N GLY A 136 -0.58 8.50 1.47
CA GLY A 136 -0.03 8.41 0.13
C GLY A 136 -0.50 7.16 -0.60
N SER A 137 0.05 6.02 -0.18
CA SER A 137 -0.12 4.74 -0.90
C SER A 137 -1.56 4.26 -0.93
N LEU A 138 -2.34 4.52 0.11
CA LEU A 138 -3.76 4.21 0.16
C LEU A 138 -4.54 4.94 -0.96
N PHE A 139 -4.37 6.25 -1.08
CA PHE A 139 -5.09 7.03 -2.09
C PHE A 139 -4.53 6.75 -3.49
N GLY A 140 -3.22 6.54 -3.60
CA GLY A 140 -2.58 6.11 -4.84
C GLY A 140 -3.07 4.74 -5.33
N ALA A 141 -3.11 3.73 -4.47
CA ALA A 141 -3.48 2.37 -4.84
C ALA A 141 -4.99 2.19 -4.96
N TYR A 142 -5.76 2.61 -3.96
CA TYR A 142 -7.21 2.37 -3.90
C TYR A 142 -8.03 3.48 -4.57
N GLY A 143 -7.47 4.67 -4.75
CA GLY A 143 -8.09 5.74 -5.55
C GLY A 143 -7.63 5.68 -7.00
N LEU A 144 -6.41 6.18 -7.26
CA LEU A 144 -5.88 6.27 -8.63
C LEU A 144 -5.69 4.89 -9.27
N GLY A 145 -5.24 3.89 -8.50
CA GLY A 145 -5.01 2.54 -9.01
C GLY A 145 -6.30 1.83 -9.41
N VAL A 146 -7.37 1.96 -8.61
CA VAL A 146 -8.69 1.42 -8.99
C VAL A 146 -9.21 2.13 -10.24
N PHE A 147 -9.06 3.45 -10.33
CA PHE A 147 -9.45 4.21 -11.53
C PHE A 147 -8.68 3.73 -12.78
N LEU A 148 -7.36 3.56 -12.69
CA LEU A 148 -6.54 3.07 -13.79
C LEU A 148 -6.88 1.62 -14.15
N ALA A 149 -7.11 0.76 -13.17
CA ALA A 149 -7.56 -0.61 -13.39
C ALA A 149 -8.91 -0.66 -14.12
N ALA A 150 -9.85 0.21 -13.76
CA ALA A 150 -11.14 0.33 -14.45
C ALA A 150 -10.98 0.87 -15.89
N LYS A 151 -10.09 1.85 -16.08
CA LYS A 151 -9.82 2.45 -17.41
C LYS A 151 -9.15 1.47 -18.38
N PHE A 152 -8.20 0.68 -17.90
CA PHE A 152 -7.40 -0.24 -18.72
C PHE A 152 -7.91 -1.69 -18.67
N GLY A 153 -8.89 -1.98 -17.83
CA GLY A 153 -9.55 -3.28 -17.74
C GLY A 153 -10.63 -3.45 -18.80
N ASN A 154 -10.90 -4.70 -19.19
CA ASN A 154 -11.91 -5.04 -20.19
C ASN A 154 -13.36 -4.97 -19.66
N ASN A 155 -13.58 -4.57 -18.41
CA ASN A 155 -14.89 -4.57 -17.77
C ASN A 155 -15.20 -3.15 -17.30
N THR A 156 -16.09 -2.45 -18.01
CA THR A 156 -16.59 -1.12 -17.68
C THR A 156 -17.35 -1.16 -16.36
N GLN A 157 -16.64 -1.00 -15.25
CA GLN A 157 -17.28 -0.87 -13.94
C GLN A 157 -18.02 0.46 -13.82
N ASN A 158 -19.23 0.40 -13.27
CA ASN A 158 -20.05 1.57 -13.00
C ASN A 158 -19.32 2.47 -11.98
N GLN A 159 -19.30 3.79 -12.18
CA GLN A 159 -18.64 4.74 -11.26
C GLN A 159 -19.12 4.57 -9.80
N MET A 160 -20.38 4.18 -9.62
CA MET A 160 -20.96 3.86 -8.31
C MET A 160 -20.29 2.65 -7.63
N GLN A 161 -19.86 1.65 -8.39
CA GLN A 161 -19.14 0.49 -7.86
C GLN A 161 -17.74 0.90 -7.40
N ILE A 162 -17.05 1.76 -8.15
CA ILE A 162 -15.74 2.31 -7.77
C ILE A 162 -15.86 3.12 -6.47
N ALA A 163 -16.85 4.02 -6.38
CA ALA A 163 -17.10 4.79 -5.16
C ALA A 163 -17.40 3.89 -3.95
N LYS A 164 -18.20 2.84 -4.14
CA LYS A 164 -18.49 1.86 -3.09
C LYS A 164 -17.25 1.13 -2.59
N VAL A 165 -16.34 0.72 -3.49
CA VAL A 165 -15.08 0.05 -3.13
C VAL A 165 -14.18 0.98 -2.31
N ILE A 166 -14.11 2.26 -2.69
CA ILE A 166 -13.35 3.26 -1.94
C ILE A 166 -13.97 3.43 -0.54
N LEU A 167 -15.27 3.65 -0.43
CA LEU A 167 -15.94 3.93 0.85
C LEU A 167 -15.90 2.75 1.84
N ILE A 168 -15.93 1.51 1.35
CA ILE A 168 -15.92 0.31 2.21
C ILE A 168 -14.50 -0.03 2.72
N ASN A 169 -13.46 0.60 2.20
CA ASN A 169 -12.07 0.25 2.50
C ASN A 169 -11.75 0.39 4.02
N PRO A 170 -11.39 -0.71 4.72
CA PRO A 170 -10.99 -0.72 6.13
C PRO A 170 -10.05 0.38 6.53
N ALA A 171 -9.04 0.63 5.70
CA ALA A 171 -7.99 1.56 6.04
C ALA A 171 -8.49 3.03 6.10
N LEU A 172 -9.47 3.39 5.26
CA LEU A 172 -10.02 4.75 5.21
C LEU A 172 -10.86 5.07 6.44
N TRP A 173 -11.81 4.22 6.81
CA TRP A 173 -12.61 4.48 8.01
C TRP A 173 -11.77 4.35 9.27
N SER A 174 -10.84 3.39 9.36
CA SER A 174 -9.97 3.26 10.53
C SER A 174 -9.06 4.46 10.73
N PHE A 175 -8.62 5.13 9.66
CA PHE A 175 -7.89 6.39 9.75
C PHE A 175 -8.75 7.48 10.39
N GLY A 176 -9.98 7.66 9.88
CA GLY A 176 -10.92 8.62 10.42
C GLY A 176 -11.24 8.37 11.90
N PHE A 177 -11.53 7.12 12.27
CA PHE A 177 -11.73 6.72 13.66
C PHE A 177 -10.47 6.94 14.51
N GLY A 178 -9.29 6.59 13.99
CA GLY A 178 -8.02 6.81 14.70
C GLY A 178 -7.73 8.27 14.98
N LEU A 179 -8.02 9.18 14.05
CA LEU A 179 -7.92 10.64 14.27
C LEU A 179 -8.91 11.15 15.30
N LEU A 180 -10.16 10.67 15.25
CA LEU A 180 -11.18 11.02 16.25
C LEU A 180 -10.78 10.55 17.65
N LEU A 181 -10.26 9.33 17.77
CA LEU A 181 -9.81 8.76 19.04
C LEU A 181 -8.51 9.41 19.54
N HIS A 182 -7.63 9.86 18.65
CA HIS A 182 -6.41 10.59 19.01
C HIS A 182 -6.72 11.92 19.70
N GLN A 183 -7.80 12.60 19.30
CA GLN A 183 -8.26 13.84 19.95
C GLN A 183 -8.83 13.61 21.35
N VAL A 184 -9.29 12.39 21.65
CA VAL A 184 -9.74 12.01 22.98
C VAL A 184 -8.50 11.59 23.76
N THR A 185 -8.00 12.44 24.66
CA THR A 185 -6.91 12.08 25.56
C THR A 185 -7.30 10.84 26.36
N LEU A 186 -6.84 9.67 25.92
CA LEU A 186 -7.03 8.42 26.64
C LEU A 186 -6.29 8.54 27.97
N PRO A 187 -6.93 8.17 29.09
CA PRO A 187 -6.28 8.21 30.39
C PRO A 187 -5.03 7.33 30.34
N SER A 188 -3.91 7.88 30.80
CA SER A 188 -2.65 7.15 30.95
C SER A 188 -2.88 5.94 31.87
N PRO A 189 -2.39 4.73 31.50
CA PRO A 189 -2.32 3.62 32.44
C PRO A 189 -1.31 3.90 33.57
#